data_AF-A0A7J9JGF0-F1
#
_entry.id   AF-A0A7J9JGF0-F1
#
_cell.length_a   1.000
_cell.length_b   1.000
_cell.length_c   1.000
_cell.angle_alpha   90.00
_cell.angle_beta   90.00
_cell.angle_gamma   90.00
#
_symmetry.space_group_name_H-M   'P 1'
#
loop_
_entity.id
_entity.type
_entity.pdbx_description
1 polymer ?
#
loop_
_entity_poly.entity_id
_entity_poly.type
_entity_poly.pdbx_seq_one_letter_code
_entity_poly.pdbx_strand_id
1 'polypeptide(L)'
;GTFALYSLICRYARVGLIPSQQAEDRDVSNFQLELPSNRLRRASKLKSKLENSQFAKFFLLIITMLGTSMVIGDGVLTPCISVLSAVGGIKEATSAMTEDRIVWISTAILICLFMVQRFGTDKVGYSFAPIICVWFSLIGGIGVYNFIKFDPTVIKAINPKYIVDYFTRNKKDAWVSLGGVVLAITGTEALFADVGHFTVRSIQISMCSVTYPALIMAYTGQASFLRKHQSLVSDTFFKSIPHSLYWPMFVVAVAAAIIASQAMISGTFSIIQQSLSLGCFPRVKIVHTSAKYEGQVYIPEVNYLLMIACVGVTLGFRTTEKIGNAYGIAVVFVMTLTSSLLVLIMIMIWKTDILLVVAYVVIIGSIEFVYLSSVLYKFDQGGYLPLAFAAALMTVMYVWNNVYRKKYNFELEHKLSLERVKDIASDTNLCRIPGLALFYSELVQGIPPIFEHYVANIQALHSVLVFVSIKSLPISKVPAEE
;
A
#
# COMPACT_ATOMS: atom_id res chain seq x y z
N GLY A 1 -5.60 -2.32 -2.71
CA GLY A 1 -4.99 -1.01 -2.45
C GLY A 1 -5.64 0.07 -3.30
N THR A 2 -5.29 1.33 -3.06
CA THR A 2 -5.90 2.52 -3.71
C THR A 2 -5.81 2.47 -5.24
N PHE A 3 -4.64 2.14 -5.81
CA PHE A 3 -4.48 2.01 -7.26
C PHE A 3 -5.23 0.82 -7.86
N ALA A 4 -5.39 -0.29 -7.14
CA ALA A 4 -6.21 -1.41 -7.60
C ALA A 4 -7.70 -1.01 -7.71
N LEU A 5 -8.22 -0.25 -6.73
CA LEU A 5 -9.58 0.29 -6.77
C LEU A 5 -9.74 1.27 -7.94
N TYR A 6 -8.78 2.17 -8.14
CA TYR A 6 -8.77 3.10 -9.27
C TYR A 6 -8.69 2.38 -10.62
N SER A 7 -7.79 1.41 -10.77
CA SER A 7 -7.65 0.60 -11.97
C SER A 7 -8.94 -0.14 -12.30
N LEU A 8 -9.64 -0.66 -11.29
CA LEU A 8 -10.95 -1.28 -11.46
C LEU A 8 -12.00 -0.25 -11.95
N ILE A 9 -12.01 0.95 -11.38
CA ILE A 9 -12.88 2.05 -11.84
C ILE A 9 -12.58 2.42 -13.30
N CYS A 10 -11.29 2.57 -13.67
CA CYS A 10 -10.85 2.87 -15.03
C CYS A 10 -11.18 1.75 -16.03
N ARG A 11 -11.21 0.49 -15.59
CA ARG A 11 -11.63 -0.64 -16.42
C ARG A 11 -13.12 -0.56 -16.77
N TYR A 12 -13.97 -0.25 -15.79
CA TYR A 12 -15.44 -0.26 -15.98
C TYR A 12 -16.01 1.06 -16.48
N ALA A 13 -15.29 2.17 -16.34
CA ALA A 13 -15.69 3.50 -16.80
C ALA A 13 -14.50 4.23 -17.45
N ARG A 14 -14.75 5.02 -18.51
CA ARG A 14 -13.75 5.82 -19.24
C ARG A 14 -13.24 7.03 -18.44
N VAL A 15 -12.73 6.75 -17.26
CA VAL A 15 -12.24 7.70 -16.27
C VAL A 15 -10.71 7.80 -16.30
N GLY A 16 -10.04 6.77 -16.83
CA GLY A 16 -8.61 6.83 -17.10
C GLY A 16 -8.27 7.97 -18.05
N LEU A 17 -7.21 8.72 -17.71
CA LEU A 17 -6.75 9.87 -18.50
C LEU A 17 -5.82 9.46 -19.66
N ILE A 18 -5.51 8.16 -19.76
CA ILE A 18 -4.82 7.50 -20.87
C ILE A 18 -5.86 6.61 -21.58
N PRO A 19 -5.92 6.59 -22.93
CA PRO A 19 -6.83 5.73 -23.67
C PRO A 19 -6.52 4.25 -23.34
N SER A 20 -7.40 3.60 -22.58
CA SER A 20 -7.24 2.21 -22.11
C SER A 20 -8.36 1.28 -22.61
N GLN A 21 -9.20 1.76 -23.53
CA GLN A 21 -10.29 0.98 -24.13
C GLN A 21 -10.28 1.18 -25.64
N GLN A 22 -9.51 0.35 -26.35
CA GLN A 22 -9.65 0.16 -27.78
C GLN A 22 -10.70 -0.92 -28.09
N ALA A 23 -11.17 -0.99 -29.32
CA ALA A 23 -12.17 -1.97 -29.74
C ALA A 23 -11.69 -3.41 -29.49
N GLU A 24 -10.40 -3.67 -29.71
CA GLU A 24 -9.72 -4.95 -29.49
C GLU A 24 -9.69 -5.38 -28.01
N ASP A 25 -9.75 -4.44 -27.06
CA ASP A 25 -9.80 -4.77 -25.62
C ASP A 25 -11.19 -5.31 -25.18
N ARG A 26 -12.20 -5.22 -26.06
CA ARG A 26 -13.54 -5.79 -25.82
C ARG A 26 -13.63 -7.26 -26.24
N ASP A 27 -12.69 -7.75 -27.05
CA ASP A 27 -12.66 -9.12 -27.54
C ASP A 27 -12.04 -10.10 -26.54
N VAL A 28 -11.46 -9.59 -25.44
CA VAL A 28 -10.94 -10.38 -24.32
C VAL A 28 -12.09 -10.87 -23.42
N SER A 29 -12.71 -11.97 -23.87
CA SER A 29 -13.43 -13.08 -23.20
C SER A 29 -14.02 -12.95 -21.78
N ASN A 30 -14.47 -11.77 -21.32
CA ASN A 30 -15.30 -11.65 -20.10
C ASN A 30 -16.28 -10.45 -20.08
N PHE A 31 -16.76 -10.00 -21.24
CA PHE A 31 -17.81 -8.97 -21.32
C PHE A 31 -19.21 -9.60 -21.46
N GLN A 32 -19.77 -10.11 -20.36
CA GLN A 32 -21.19 -10.49 -20.32
C GLN A 32 -22.06 -9.24 -20.14
N LEU A 33 -22.93 -8.98 -21.13
CA LEU A 33 -23.98 -7.96 -21.08
C LEU A 33 -25.10 -8.43 -20.15
N GLU A 34 -25.10 -7.94 -18.92
CA GLU A 34 -26.19 -8.18 -17.97
C GLU A 34 -27.47 -7.39 -18.30
N LEU A 35 -28.62 -8.05 -18.19
CA LEU A 35 -29.96 -7.52 -18.45
C LEU A 35 -30.31 -6.26 -17.63
N PRO A 36 -31.14 -5.35 -18.16
CA PRO A 36 -31.40 -4.05 -17.56
C PRO A 36 -32.21 -4.15 -16.25
N SER A 37 -31.63 -3.68 -15.14
CA SER A 37 -32.29 -3.50 -13.84
C SER A 37 -32.27 -2.04 -13.40
N ASN A 38 -33.15 -1.64 -12.45
CA ASN A 38 -33.12 -0.30 -11.85
C ASN A 38 -31.75 0.04 -11.20
N ARG A 39 -31.04 -0.99 -10.72
CA ARG A 39 -29.66 -0.90 -10.22
C ARG A 39 -28.69 -0.50 -11.35
N LEU A 40 -28.88 -1.06 -12.55
CA LEU A 40 -28.15 -0.70 -13.77
C LEU A 40 -28.36 0.75 -14.17
N ARG A 41 -29.58 1.32 -14.01
CA ARG A 41 -29.86 2.73 -14.35
C ARG A 41 -29.08 3.71 -13.48
N ARG A 42 -28.92 3.41 -12.18
CA ARG A 42 -28.11 4.24 -11.26
C ARG A 42 -26.62 4.11 -11.56
N ALA A 43 -26.13 2.88 -11.72
CA ALA A 43 -24.75 2.61 -12.11
C ALA A 43 -24.40 3.32 -13.43
N SER A 44 -25.30 3.25 -14.42
CA SER A 44 -25.15 3.91 -15.73
C SER A 44 -25.19 5.44 -15.63
N LYS A 45 -26.08 6.03 -14.82
CA LYS A 45 -26.10 7.48 -14.57
C LYS A 45 -24.82 7.98 -13.92
N LEU A 46 -24.34 7.28 -12.88
CA LEU A 46 -23.10 7.66 -12.19
C LEU A 46 -21.89 7.49 -13.12
N LYS A 47 -21.82 6.37 -13.85
CA LYS A 47 -20.82 6.12 -14.89
C LYS A 47 -20.80 7.25 -15.92
N SER A 48 -21.94 7.60 -16.49
CA SER A 48 -22.04 8.67 -17.49
C SER A 48 -21.60 10.04 -16.92
N LYS A 49 -21.98 10.37 -15.68
CA LYS A 49 -21.50 11.61 -15.03
C LYS A 49 -19.99 11.63 -14.84
N LEU A 50 -19.38 10.51 -14.44
CA LEU A 50 -17.93 10.38 -14.27
C LEU A 50 -17.19 10.43 -15.62
N GLU A 51 -17.73 9.80 -16.66
CA GLU A 51 -17.13 9.78 -18.00
C GLU A 51 -17.17 11.14 -18.69
N ASN A 52 -18.23 11.93 -18.43
CA ASN A 52 -18.42 13.24 -19.05
C ASN A 52 -17.75 14.39 -18.29
N SER A 53 -17.37 14.21 -17.02
CA SER A 53 -16.76 15.25 -16.20
C SER A 53 -15.24 15.13 -16.16
N GLN A 54 -14.53 16.07 -16.81
CA GLN A 54 -13.06 16.16 -16.73
C GLN A 54 -12.57 16.40 -15.30
N PHE A 55 -13.31 17.21 -14.52
CA PHE A 55 -13.00 17.45 -13.11
C PHE A 55 -13.04 16.14 -12.32
N ALA A 56 -14.04 15.29 -12.52
CA ALA A 56 -14.16 14.03 -11.78
C ALA A 56 -13.02 13.05 -12.12
N LYS A 57 -12.60 12.98 -13.39
CA LYS A 57 -11.44 12.16 -13.82
C LYS A 57 -10.16 12.61 -13.12
N PHE A 58 -9.92 13.92 -13.12
CA PHE A 58 -8.76 14.51 -12.48
C PHE A 58 -8.78 14.34 -10.96
N PHE A 59 -9.94 14.58 -10.33
CA PHE A 59 -10.16 14.41 -8.91
C PHE A 59 -9.89 12.96 -8.45
N LEU A 60 -10.39 11.97 -9.20
CA LEU A 60 -10.15 10.56 -8.91
C LEU A 60 -8.67 10.19 -9.06
N LEU A 61 -7.99 10.70 -10.09
CA LEU A 61 -6.56 10.49 -10.24
C LEU A 61 -5.79 11.08 -9.05
N ILE A 62 -6.09 12.33 -8.69
CA ILE A 62 -5.43 13.05 -7.59
C ILE A 62 -5.64 12.36 -6.24
N ILE A 63 -6.86 11.94 -5.92
CA ILE A 63 -7.14 11.17 -4.70
C ILE A 63 -6.38 9.85 -4.69
N THR A 64 -6.30 9.17 -5.84
CA THR A 64 -5.60 7.90 -5.94
C THR A 64 -4.08 8.08 -5.76
N MET A 65 -3.50 9.11 -6.38
CA MET A 65 -2.09 9.49 -6.19
C MET A 65 -1.81 9.85 -4.74
N LEU A 66 -2.69 10.61 -4.09
CA LEU A 66 -2.57 10.99 -2.69
C LEU A 66 -2.59 9.76 -1.77
N GLY A 67 -3.63 8.92 -1.88
CA GLY A 67 -3.75 7.72 -1.07
C GLY A 67 -2.58 6.76 -1.29
N THR A 68 -2.07 6.66 -2.50
CA THR A 68 -0.89 5.82 -2.78
C THR A 68 0.38 6.40 -2.19
N SER A 69 0.59 7.71 -2.36
CA SER A 69 1.76 8.40 -1.79
C SER A 69 1.80 8.30 -0.27
N MET A 70 0.63 8.32 0.38
CA MET A 70 0.52 8.07 1.82
C MET A 70 0.88 6.64 2.20
N VAL A 71 0.45 5.62 1.43
CA VAL A 71 0.87 4.22 1.69
C VAL A 71 2.37 4.02 1.47
N ILE A 72 2.98 4.71 0.49
CA ILE A 72 4.44 4.70 0.31
C ILE A 72 5.12 5.37 1.53
N GLY A 73 4.57 6.48 2.03
CA GLY A 73 5.01 7.11 3.28
C GLY A 73 4.88 6.18 4.48
N ASP A 74 3.82 5.39 4.53
CA ASP A 74 3.61 4.33 5.53
C ASP A 74 4.72 3.28 5.47
N GLY A 75 5.12 2.89 4.25
CA GLY A 75 6.27 2.03 3.98
C GLY A 75 7.61 2.55 4.53
N VAL A 76 7.72 3.87 4.79
CA VAL A 76 8.86 4.48 5.49
C VAL A 76 8.66 4.44 7.01
N LEU A 77 7.46 4.74 7.49
CA LEU A 77 7.19 4.88 8.93
C LEU A 77 7.10 3.55 9.66
N THR A 78 6.54 2.49 9.05
CA THR A 78 6.39 1.19 9.71
C THR A 78 7.73 0.57 10.12
N PRO A 79 8.77 0.50 9.25
CA PRO A 79 10.07 -0.01 9.69
C PRO A 79 10.66 0.79 10.85
N CYS A 80 10.50 2.11 10.82
CA CYS A 80 10.99 3.00 11.88
C CYS A 80 10.33 2.68 13.22
N ILE A 81 8.98 2.69 13.27
CA ILE A 81 8.25 2.51 14.52
C ILE A 81 8.37 1.08 15.04
N SER A 82 8.31 0.06 14.18
CA SER A 82 8.38 -1.34 14.58
C SER A 82 9.74 -1.70 15.15
N VAL A 83 10.83 -1.35 14.46
CA VAL A 83 12.19 -1.67 14.93
C VAL A 83 12.53 -0.86 16.18
N LEU A 84 12.25 0.44 16.19
CA LEU A 84 12.53 1.28 17.35
C LEU A 84 11.73 0.84 18.59
N SER A 85 10.47 0.43 18.42
CA SER A 85 9.64 -0.10 19.51
C SER A 85 10.15 -1.44 20.04
N ALA A 86 10.56 -2.35 19.17
CA ALA A 86 11.09 -3.65 19.58
C ALA A 86 12.43 -3.50 20.32
N VAL A 87 13.36 -2.69 19.79
CA VAL A 87 14.67 -2.43 20.41
C VAL A 87 14.53 -1.62 21.69
N GLY A 88 13.50 -0.78 21.80
CA GLY A 88 13.17 -0.04 23.02
C GLY A 88 13.01 -0.92 24.26
N GLY A 89 12.66 -2.20 24.08
CA GLY A 89 12.65 -3.20 25.16
C GLY A 89 13.98 -3.30 25.92
N ILE A 90 15.12 -3.08 25.26
CA ILE A 90 16.45 -3.13 25.91
C ILE A 90 16.54 -2.16 27.09
N LYS A 91 15.88 -0.99 27.01
CA LYS A 91 15.87 0.03 28.09
C LYS A 91 15.33 -0.54 29.39
N GLU A 92 14.39 -1.48 29.31
CA GLU A 92 13.77 -2.14 30.47
C GLU A 92 14.64 -3.24 31.06
N ALA A 93 15.48 -3.89 30.24
CA ALA A 93 16.39 -4.93 30.71
C ALA A 93 17.62 -4.35 31.42
N THR A 94 18.08 -3.15 31.04
CA THR A 94 19.31 -2.56 31.55
C THR A 94 19.24 -1.04 31.59
N SER A 95 19.30 -0.47 32.79
CA SER A 95 19.27 0.99 33.03
C SER A 95 20.48 1.75 32.48
N ALA A 96 21.55 1.05 32.06
CA ALA A 96 22.74 1.64 31.44
C ALA A 96 22.56 2.02 29.96
N MET A 97 21.39 1.72 29.36
CA MET A 97 21.11 1.99 27.95
C MET A 97 20.46 3.35 27.76
N THR A 98 21.16 4.25 27.08
CA THR A 98 20.67 5.59 26.72
C THR A 98 19.82 5.54 25.44
N GLU A 99 18.88 6.47 25.31
CA GLU A 99 18.01 6.58 24.12
C GLU A 99 18.81 6.68 22.82
N ASP A 100 19.93 7.40 22.84
CA ASP A 100 20.80 7.50 21.67
C ASP A 100 21.37 6.14 21.22
N ARG A 101 21.70 5.23 22.15
CA ARG A 101 22.18 3.88 21.78
C ARG A 101 21.07 3.06 21.13
N ILE A 102 19.85 3.16 21.64
CA ILE A 102 18.68 2.45 21.09
C ILE A 102 18.42 2.91 19.65
N VAL A 103 18.50 4.21 19.40
CA VAL A 103 18.37 4.78 18.05
C VAL A 103 19.46 4.22 17.13
N TRP A 104 20.73 4.22 17.53
CA TRP A 104 21.82 3.68 16.70
C TRP A 104 21.71 2.18 16.44
N ILE A 105 21.31 1.38 17.42
CA ILE A 105 21.05 -0.05 17.24
C ILE A 105 19.90 -0.25 16.25
N SER A 106 18.82 0.51 16.38
CA SER A 106 17.67 0.46 15.47
C SER A 106 18.09 0.84 14.04
N THR A 107 18.91 1.88 13.88
CA THR A 107 19.49 2.28 12.59
C THR A 107 20.34 1.16 11.98
N ALA A 108 21.18 0.49 12.76
CA ALA A 108 21.98 -0.63 12.27
C ALA A 108 21.11 -1.81 11.79
N ILE A 109 20.05 -2.13 12.55
CA ILE A 109 19.07 -3.16 12.16
C ILE A 109 18.36 -2.77 10.87
N LEU A 110 17.93 -1.51 10.72
CA LEU A 110 17.29 -1.03 9.49
C LEU A 110 18.22 -1.13 8.29
N ILE A 111 19.48 -0.70 8.41
CA ILE A 111 20.45 -0.81 7.30
C ILE A 111 20.65 -2.27 6.90
N CYS A 112 20.85 -3.16 7.88
CA CYS A 112 20.97 -4.60 7.62
C CYS A 112 19.73 -5.15 6.92
N LEU A 113 18.53 -4.77 7.41
CA LEU A 113 17.25 -5.14 6.85
C LEU A 113 17.12 -4.73 5.39
N PHE A 114 17.50 -3.50 5.03
CA PHE A 114 17.45 -2.97 3.66
C PHE A 114 18.53 -3.58 2.74
N MET A 115 19.67 -3.99 3.28
CA MET A 115 20.73 -4.68 2.52
C MET A 115 20.35 -6.11 2.16
N VAL A 116 19.58 -6.79 3.02
CA VAL A 116 19.12 -8.17 2.80
C VAL A 116 17.99 -8.25 1.76
N GLN A 117 17.28 -7.15 1.47
CA GLN A 117 16.15 -7.10 0.53
C GLN A 117 16.46 -7.67 -0.86
N ARG A 118 17.70 -7.51 -1.33
CA ARG A 118 18.15 -8.00 -2.64
C ARG A 118 18.03 -9.52 -2.81
N PHE A 119 17.97 -10.27 -1.70
CA PHE A 119 17.86 -11.73 -1.73
C PHE A 119 16.42 -12.21 -1.95
N GLY A 120 15.44 -11.29 -1.97
CA GLY A 120 14.04 -11.56 -2.27
C GLY A 120 13.28 -12.18 -1.11
N THR A 121 11.95 -12.04 -1.14
CA THR A 121 11.05 -12.60 -0.12
C THR A 121 10.90 -14.12 -0.23
N ASP A 122 11.11 -14.72 -1.40
CA ASP A 122 10.99 -16.17 -1.62
C ASP A 122 11.93 -16.98 -0.71
N LYS A 123 13.20 -16.56 -0.64
CA LYS A 123 14.23 -17.27 0.13
C LYS A 123 14.08 -17.07 1.64
N VAL A 124 13.57 -15.92 2.06
CA VAL A 124 13.47 -15.55 3.48
C VAL A 124 12.09 -15.92 4.07
N GLY A 125 11.05 -16.01 3.24
CA GLY A 125 9.67 -16.28 3.63
C GLY A 125 9.46 -17.61 4.35
N TYR A 126 10.23 -18.65 4.01
CA TYR A 126 10.19 -19.94 4.72
C TYR A 126 10.56 -19.82 6.20
N SER A 127 11.44 -18.88 6.56
CA SER A 127 11.82 -18.64 7.95
C SER A 127 10.84 -17.72 8.69
N PHE A 128 10.04 -16.93 7.96
CA PHE A 128 9.14 -15.95 8.55
C PHE A 128 7.91 -16.58 9.20
N ALA A 129 7.30 -17.58 8.56
CA ALA A 129 6.09 -18.21 9.07
C ALA A 129 6.29 -18.83 10.48
N PRO A 130 7.34 -19.63 10.75
CA PRO A 130 7.59 -20.15 12.09
C PRO A 130 7.79 -19.05 13.15
N ILE A 131 8.54 -17.99 12.82
CA ILE A 131 8.81 -16.88 13.74
C ILE A 131 7.50 -16.17 14.11
N ILE A 132 6.63 -15.89 13.14
CA ILE A 132 5.35 -15.23 13.36
C ILE A 132 4.39 -16.14 14.15
N CYS A 133 4.38 -17.45 13.90
CA CYS A 133 3.61 -18.40 14.71
C CYS A 133 4.07 -18.40 16.18
N VAL A 134 5.39 -18.39 16.42
CA VAL A 134 5.95 -18.28 17.77
C VAL A 134 5.58 -16.95 18.41
N TRP A 135 5.70 -15.84 17.68
CA TRP A 135 5.28 -14.51 18.14
C TRP A 135 3.82 -14.48 18.61
N PHE A 136 2.88 -14.93 17.76
CA PHE A 136 1.46 -14.93 18.11
C PHE A 136 1.14 -15.88 19.27
N SER A 137 1.82 -17.03 19.33
CA SER A 137 1.67 -17.98 20.44
C SER A 137 2.17 -17.39 21.76
N LEU A 138 3.31 -16.69 21.75
CA LEU A 138 3.88 -16.05 22.94
C LEU A 138 3.01 -14.89 23.43
N ILE A 139 2.58 -13.96 22.56
CA ILE A 139 1.71 -12.85 23.00
C ILE A 139 0.36 -13.35 23.49
N GLY A 140 -0.20 -14.39 22.84
CA GLY A 140 -1.45 -15.02 23.26
C GLY A 140 -1.30 -15.70 24.62
N GLY A 141 -0.25 -16.51 24.80
CA GLY A 141 0.02 -17.21 26.05
C GLY A 141 0.31 -16.27 27.23
N ILE A 142 1.13 -15.23 27.02
CA ILE A 142 1.40 -14.20 28.03
C ILE A 142 0.12 -13.40 28.34
N GLY A 143 -0.70 -13.11 27.32
CA GLY A 143 -2.01 -12.48 27.48
C GLY A 143 -2.93 -13.28 28.40
N VAL A 144 -3.07 -14.58 28.16
CA VAL A 144 -3.87 -15.49 29.01
C VAL A 144 -3.30 -15.57 30.43
N TYR A 145 -1.98 -15.69 30.58
CA TYR A 145 -1.32 -15.71 31.88
C TYR A 145 -1.62 -14.45 32.69
N ASN A 146 -1.48 -13.27 32.07
CA ASN A 146 -1.73 -11.99 32.72
C ASN A 146 -3.21 -11.82 33.08
N PHE A 147 -4.11 -12.23 32.20
CA PHE A 147 -5.55 -12.21 32.44
C PHE A 147 -5.94 -13.00 33.69
N ILE A 148 -5.41 -14.23 33.85
CA ILE A 148 -5.72 -15.10 35.00
C ILE A 148 -5.05 -14.57 36.27
N LYS A 149 -3.81 -14.11 36.19
CA LYS A 149 -3.01 -13.73 37.36
C LYS A 149 -3.40 -12.39 37.98
N PHE A 150 -3.68 -11.37 37.16
CA PHE A 150 -3.84 -10.01 37.66
C PHE A 150 -5.30 -9.70 37.99
N ASP A 151 -6.19 -9.66 36.99
CA ASP A 151 -7.61 -9.37 37.18
C ASP A 151 -8.46 -9.84 35.98
N PRO A 152 -9.20 -10.96 36.11
CA PRO A 152 -10.10 -11.47 35.08
C PRO A 152 -11.33 -10.58 34.82
N THR A 153 -11.65 -9.65 35.73
CA THR A 153 -12.88 -8.84 35.60
C THR A 153 -12.80 -7.81 34.45
N VAL A 154 -11.62 -7.64 33.84
CA VAL A 154 -11.41 -6.85 32.62
C VAL A 154 -12.27 -7.33 31.45
N ILE A 155 -12.72 -8.60 31.44
CA ILE A 155 -13.62 -9.12 30.39
C ILE A 155 -14.94 -8.31 30.29
N LYS A 156 -15.33 -7.62 31.37
CA LYS A 156 -16.48 -6.71 31.37
C LYS A 156 -16.34 -5.60 30.32
N ALA A 157 -15.12 -5.22 29.95
CA ALA A 157 -14.83 -4.20 28.94
C ALA A 157 -15.37 -4.54 27.54
N ILE A 158 -15.72 -5.81 27.26
CA ILE A 158 -16.39 -6.21 26.02
C ILE A 158 -17.81 -5.62 25.93
N ASN A 159 -18.44 -5.32 27.07
CA ASN A 159 -19.77 -4.71 27.09
C ASN A 159 -19.71 -3.26 26.54
N PRO A 160 -20.43 -2.93 25.45
CA PRO A 160 -20.45 -1.59 24.86
C PRO A 160 -20.85 -0.49 25.84
N LYS A 161 -21.54 -0.80 26.94
CA LYS A 161 -21.84 0.19 27.98
C LYS A 161 -20.58 0.92 28.48
N TYR A 162 -19.44 0.23 28.59
CA TYR A 162 -18.22 0.82 29.12
C TYR A 162 -17.60 1.88 28.21
N ILE A 163 -17.75 1.76 26.87
CA ILE A 163 -17.28 2.81 25.98
C ILE A 163 -18.15 4.06 26.17
N VAL A 164 -19.48 3.89 26.28
CA VAL A 164 -20.40 5.02 26.55
C VAL A 164 -20.05 5.69 27.88
N ASP A 165 -19.90 4.91 28.96
CA ASP A 165 -19.54 5.43 30.28
C ASP A 165 -18.15 6.11 30.29
N TYR A 166 -17.21 5.66 29.45
CA TYR A 166 -15.90 6.29 29.28
C TYR A 166 -16.02 7.66 28.59
N PHE A 167 -16.81 7.75 27.52
CA PHE A 167 -17.06 9.00 26.81
C PHE A 167 -17.85 10.01 27.67
N THR A 168 -18.82 9.55 28.45
CA THR A 168 -19.59 10.43 29.35
C THR A 168 -18.71 11.04 30.44
N ARG A 169 -17.76 10.27 30.99
CA ARG A 169 -16.85 10.73 32.05
C ARG A 169 -15.76 11.67 31.55
N ASN A 170 -15.07 11.27 30.48
CA ASN A 170 -13.83 11.94 30.04
C ASN A 170 -14.04 12.92 28.88
N LYS A 171 -15.22 12.92 28.24
CA LYS A 171 -15.62 13.87 27.20
C LYS A 171 -14.54 14.05 26.11
N LYS A 172 -13.83 15.19 26.12
CA LYS A 172 -12.79 15.52 25.14
C LYS A 172 -11.58 14.58 25.23
N ASP A 173 -11.18 14.19 26.43
CA ASP A 173 -10.00 13.32 26.62
C ASP A 173 -10.27 11.91 26.10
N ALA A 174 -11.52 11.44 26.19
CA ALA A 174 -11.94 10.19 25.54
C ALA A 174 -11.88 10.28 24.01
N TRP A 175 -12.23 11.42 23.43
CA TRP A 175 -12.09 11.62 21.99
C TRP A 175 -10.62 11.67 21.57
N VAL A 176 -9.74 12.34 22.32
CA VAL A 176 -8.28 12.38 22.03
C VAL A 176 -7.64 11.00 22.16
N SER A 177 -8.08 10.16 23.10
CA SER A 177 -7.50 8.83 23.30
C SER A 177 -7.78 7.86 22.13
N LEU A 178 -8.88 8.04 21.39
CA LEU A 178 -9.16 7.27 20.18
C LEU A 178 -8.02 7.31 19.15
N GLY A 179 -7.30 8.43 19.07
CA GLY A 179 -6.20 8.56 18.13
C GLY A 179 -5.00 7.67 18.46
N GLY A 180 -4.83 7.27 19.73
CA GLY A 180 -3.87 6.24 20.11
C GLY A 180 -4.36 4.83 19.79
N VAL A 181 -5.67 4.57 19.94
CA VAL A 181 -6.30 3.27 19.65
C VAL A 181 -6.15 2.88 18.18
N VAL A 182 -6.11 3.86 17.28
CA VAL A 182 -5.86 3.64 15.85
C VAL A 182 -4.57 2.86 15.58
N LEU A 183 -3.53 3.02 16.40
CA LEU A 183 -2.27 2.29 16.23
C LEU A 183 -2.42 0.77 16.46
N ALA A 184 -3.54 0.31 17.03
CA ALA A 184 -3.82 -1.11 17.18
C ALA A 184 -4.39 -1.76 15.91
N ILE A 185 -4.91 -0.98 14.95
CA ILE A 185 -5.50 -1.46 13.70
C ILE A 185 -4.57 -1.30 12.49
N THR A 186 -3.45 -0.59 12.68
CA THR A 186 -2.41 -0.43 11.66
C THR A 186 -1.79 -1.78 11.31
N GLY A 187 -1.54 -2.00 10.02
CA GLY A 187 -1.12 -3.26 9.42
C GLY A 187 -2.20 -3.87 8.52
N THR A 188 -3.46 -3.45 8.66
CA THR A 188 -4.54 -3.90 7.77
C THR A 188 -4.45 -3.26 6.39
N GLU A 189 -3.95 -2.03 6.30
CA GLU A 189 -3.62 -1.34 5.06
C GLU A 189 -2.51 -2.04 4.27
N ALA A 190 -1.50 -2.58 4.97
CA ALA A 190 -0.44 -3.40 4.39
C ALA A 190 -1.00 -4.64 3.68
N LEU A 191 -1.92 -5.34 4.36
CA LEU A 191 -2.63 -6.47 3.79
C LEU A 191 -3.35 -6.05 2.51
N PHE A 192 -4.02 -4.89 2.52
CA PHE A 192 -4.73 -4.38 1.33
C PHE A 192 -3.81 -3.92 0.20
N ALA A 193 -2.57 -3.51 0.48
CA ALA A 193 -1.58 -3.16 -0.53
C ALA A 193 -1.14 -4.39 -1.35
N ASP A 194 -1.04 -5.55 -0.71
CA ASP A 194 -0.42 -6.76 -1.26
C ASP A 194 -1.37 -7.97 -1.40
N VAL A 195 -2.70 -7.75 -1.39
CA VAL A 195 -3.72 -8.82 -1.48
C VAL A 195 -3.57 -9.69 -2.74
N GLY A 196 -2.96 -9.15 -3.80
CA GLY A 196 -2.86 -9.81 -5.11
C GLY A 196 -2.19 -11.19 -5.09
N HIS A 197 -1.42 -11.51 -4.04
CA HIS A 197 -0.69 -12.77 -3.91
C HIS A 197 -1.38 -13.82 -3.04
N PHE A 198 -2.42 -13.43 -2.31
CA PHE A 198 -3.03 -14.29 -1.29
C PHE A 198 -4.44 -14.72 -1.70
N THR A 199 -4.77 -15.97 -1.40
CA THR A 199 -6.15 -16.44 -1.58
C THR A 199 -7.04 -15.92 -0.46
N VAL A 200 -8.31 -15.67 -0.76
CA VAL A 200 -9.31 -15.20 0.22
C VAL A 200 -9.39 -16.13 1.44
N ARG A 201 -9.34 -17.45 1.23
CA ARG A 201 -9.37 -18.44 2.31
C ARG A 201 -8.13 -18.35 3.21
N SER A 202 -6.94 -18.17 2.64
CA SER A 202 -5.71 -18.03 3.43
C SER A 202 -5.79 -16.83 4.38
N ILE A 203 -6.28 -15.69 3.89
CA ILE A 203 -6.46 -14.48 4.70
C ILE A 203 -7.48 -14.72 5.81
N GLN A 204 -8.64 -15.28 5.49
CA GLN A 204 -9.71 -15.55 6.47
C GLN A 204 -9.23 -16.49 7.58
N ILE A 205 -8.58 -17.60 7.22
CA ILE A 205 -8.07 -18.56 8.20
C ILE A 205 -7.01 -17.89 9.09
N SER A 206 -5.99 -17.25 8.50
CA SER A 206 -4.92 -16.62 9.27
C SER A 206 -5.44 -15.55 10.22
N MET A 207 -6.35 -14.70 9.74
CA MET A 207 -6.88 -13.58 10.53
C MET A 207 -7.81 -14.07 11.66
N CYS A 208 -8.75 -14.96 11.35
CA CYS A 208 -9.76 -15.41 12.31
C CYS A 208 -9.23 -16.44 13.33
N SER A 209 -8.23 -17.26 12.96
CA SER A 209 -7.72 -18.33 13.83
C SER A 209 -6.46 -17.95 14.62
N VAL A 210 -5.60 -17.08 14.08
CA VAL A 210 -4.31 -16.75 14.70
C VAL A 210 -4.26 -15.29 15.14
N THR A 211 -4.28 -14.36 14.18
CA THR A 211 -4.00 -12.95 14.45
C THR A 211 -5.01 -12.31 15.41
N TYR A 212 -6.31 -12.41 15.08
CA TYR A 212 -7.34 -11.73 15.85
C TYR A 212 -7.50 -12.29 17.27
N PRO A 213 -7.56 -13.62 17.50
CA PRO A 213 -7.58 -14.16 18.85
C PRO A 213 -6.34 -13.80 19.68
N ALA A 214 -5.15 -13.89 19.09
CA ALA A 214 -3.90 -13.58 19.79
C ALA A 214 -3.83 -12.11 20.22
N LEU A 215 -4.26 -11.17 19.36
CA LEU A 215 -4.30 -9.74 19.70
C LEU A 215 -5.32 -9.44 20.81
N ILE A 216 -6.52 -10.04 20.76
CA ILE A 216 -7.51 -9.88 21.83
C ILE A 216 -6.94 -10.38 23.16
N MET A 217 -6.32 -11.56 23.18
CA MET A 217 -5.70 -12.11 24.38
C MET A 217 -4.57 -11.21 24.90
N ALA A 218 -3.71 -10.72 24.01
CA ALA A 218 -2.61 -9.83 24.36
C ALA A 218 -3.11 -8.52 24.99
N TYR A 219 -4.05 -7.82 24.35
CA TYR A 219 -4.59 -6.55 24.87
C TYR A 219 -5.39 -6.74 26.16
N THR A 220 -6.18 -7.81 26.26
CA THR A 220 -6.95 -8.12 27.48
C THR A 220 -6.00 -8.44 28.64
N GLY A 221 -4.92 -9.18 28.39
CA GLY A 221 -3.88 -9.46 29.38
C GLY A 221 -3.13 -8.21 29.84
N GLN A 222 -2.77 -7.31 28.91
CA GLN A 222 -2.15 -6.02 29.26
C GLN A 222 -3.08 -5.13 30.08
N ALA A 223 -4.37 -5.06 29.72
CA ALA A 223 -5.36 -4.32 30.50
C ALA A 223 -5.54 -4.90 31.92
N SER A 224 -5.47 -6.23 32.05
CA SER A 224 -5.47 -6.92 33.35
C SER A 224 -4.26 -6.56 34.21
N PHE A 225 -3.07 -6.48 33.61
CA PHE A 225 -1.85 -6.04 34.29
C PHE A 225 -1.95 -4.57 34.76
N LEU A 226 -2.44 -3.68 33.91
CA LEU A 226 -2.57 -2.23 34.18
C LEU A 226 -3.57 -1.90 35.29
N ARG A 227 -4.55 -2.77 35.55
CA ARG A 227 -5.48 -2.61 36.69
C ARG A 227 -4.75 -2.57 38.03
N LYS A 228 -3.67 -3.34 38.15
CA LYS A 228 -2.83 -3.39 39.36
C LYS A 228 -1.62 -2.46 39.29
N HIS A 229 -1.16 -2.09 38.09
CA HIS A 229 0.04 -1.27 37.88
C HIS A 229 -0.25 -0.05 36.99
N GLN A 230 -1.05 0.88 37.50
CA GLN A 230 -1.54 2.03 36.72
C GLN A 230 -0.44 2.99 36.23
N SER A 231 0.72 3.02 36.89
CA SER A 231 1.84 3.90 36.53
C SER A 231 2.71 3.37 35.38
N LEU A 232 2.54 2.12 34.94
CA LEU A 232 3.43 1.44 34.00
C LEU A 232 2.93 1.45 32.54
N VAL A 233 2.20 2.49 32.14
CA VAL A 233 1.51 2.55 30.82
C VAL A 233 2.49 2.50 29.64
N SER A 234 3.59 3.27 29.68
CA SER A 234 4.56 3.38 28.59
C SER A 234 5.23 2.05 28.21
N ASP A 235 5.52 1.23 29.20
CA ASP A 235 6.34 0.02 29.02
C ASP A 235 5.55 -1.26 29.33
N THR A 236 4.22 -1.16 29.27
CA THR A 236 3.27 -2.22 29.65
C THR A 236 3.63 -3.55 29.00
N PHE A 237 3.94 -3.52 27.70
CA PHE A 237 4.24 -4.73 26.93
C PHE A 237 5.37 -5.53 27.58
N PHE A 238 6.55 -4.92 27.74
CA PHE A 238 7.74 -5.60 28.29
C PHE A 238 7.62 -5.88 29.79
N LYS A 239 7.02 -4.97 30.58
CA LYS A 239 6.85 -5.15 32.04
C LYS A 239 5.83 -6.23 32.41
N SER A 240 4.89 -6.51 31.50
CA SER A 240 3.89 -7.56 31.72
C SER A 240 4.42 -8.98 31.47
N ILE A 241 5.65 -9.12 30.96
CA ILE A 241 6.25 -10.42 30.63
C ILE A 241 6.87 -11.05 31.89
N PRO A 242 6.65 -12.35 32.18
CA PRO A 242 7.35 -13.05 33.24
C PRO A 242 8.88 -13.03 33.04
N HIS A 243 9.66 -12.81 34.10
CA HIS A 243 11.12 -12.66 34.02
C HIS A 243 11.84 -13.77 33.23
N SER A 244 11.42 -15.03 33.36
CA SER A 244 12.03 -16.17 32.65
C SER A 244 11.81 -16.14 31.13
N LEU A 245 10.74 -15.49 30.66
CA LEU A 245 10.38 -15.42 29.24
C LEU A 245 10.78 -14.09 28.60
N TYR A 246 11.33 -13.15 29.37
CA TYR A 246 11.67 -11.81 28.90
C TYR A 246 12.63 -11.82 27.70
N TRP A 247 13.80 -12.46 27.84
CA TRP A 247 14.81 -12.50 26.78
C TRP A 247 14.36 -13.27 25.53
N PRO A 248 13.75 -14.47 25.64
CA PRO A 248 13.14 -15.13 24.49
C PRO A 248 12.11 -14.25 23.78
N MET A 249 11.23 -13.60 24.55
CA MET A 249 10.19 -12.74 23.99
C MET A 249 10.77 -11.50 23.29
N PHE A 250 11.83 -10.91 23.86
CA PHE A 250 12.54 -9.78 23.26
C PHE A 250 13.14 -10.14 21.89
N VAL A 251 13.84 -11.28 21.78
CA VAL A 251 14.42 -11.73 20.51
C VAL A 251 13.34 -11.97 19.47
N VAL A 252 12.23 -12.62 19.86
CA VAL A 252 11.09 -12.85 18.95
C VAL A 252 10.42 -11.53 18.57
N ALA A 253 10.32 -10.54 19.46
CA ALA A 253 9.77 -9.22 19.16
C ALA A 253 10.59 -8.49 18.10
N VAL A 254 11.92 -8.49 18.22
CA VAL A 254 12.82 -7.90 17.21
C VAL A 254 12.68 -8.62 15.88
N ALA A 255 12.63 -9.96 15.89
CA ALA A 255 12.44 -10.74 14.67
C ALA A 255 11.07 -10.46 14.01
N ALA A 256 9.99 -10.38 14.80
CA ALA A 256 8.65 -10.04 14.31
C ALA A 256 8.60 -8.61 13.74
N ALA A 257 9.27 -7.64 14.36
CA ALA A 257 9.37 -6.27 13.86
C ALA A 257 10.11 -6.18 12.52
N ILE A 258 11.20 -6.95 12.36
CA ILE A 258 11.89 -7.10 11.07
C ILE A 258 10.92 -7.64 10.02
N ILE A 259 10.18 -8.72 10.32
CA ILE A 259 9.23 -9.33 9.38
C ILE A 259 8.09 -8.37 9.02
N ALA A 260 7.54 -7.63 9.99
CA ALA A 260 6.52 -6.62 9.72
C ALA A 260 7.03 -5.53 8.78
N SER A 261 8.28 -5.09 8.99
CA SER A 261 8.96 -4.12 8.11
C SER A 261 9.12 -4.65 6.69
N GLN A 262 9.48 -5.93 6.53
CA GLN A 262 9.60 -6.60 5.22
C GLN A 262 8.30 -6.58 4.42
N ALA A 263 7.18 -6.87 5.09
CA ALA A 263 5.86 -6.88 4.46
C ALA A 263 5.51 -5.51 3.88
N MET A 264 5.78 -4.42 4.62
CA MET A 264 5.53 -3.06 4.15
C MET A 264 6.46 -2.60 3.03
N ILE A 265 7.74 -2.98 3.07
CA ILE A 265 8.69 -2.69 1.99
C ILE A 265 8.24 -3.39 0.71
N SER A 266 7.86 -4.66 0.81
CA SER A 266 7.35 -5.45 -0.32
C SER A 266 6.06 -4.85 -0.89
N GLY A 267 5.10 -4.50 -0.02
CA GLY A 267 3.86 -3.82 -0.44
C GLY A 267 4.13 -2.47 -1.14
N THR A 268 5.18 -1.76 -0.72
CA THR A 268 5.62 -0.52 -1.40
C THR A 268 6.14 -0.81 -2.81
N PHE A 269 6.92 -1.87 -3.00
CA PHE A 269 7.37 -2.28 -4.34
C PHE A 269 6.19 -2.66 -5.25
N SER A 270 5.23 -3.43 -4.74
CA SER A 270 3.98 -3.78 -5.46
C SER A 270 3.20 -2.53 -5.88
N ILE A 271 3.12 -1.53 -5.00
CA ILE A 271 2.45 -0.25 -5.28
C ILE A 271 3.19 0.56 -6.36
N ILE A 272 4.52 0.62 -6.31
CA ILE A 272 5.31 1.31 -7.34
C ILE A 272 5.14 0.62 -8.70
N GLN A 273 5.13 -0.72 -8.72
CA GLN A 273 4.83 -1.49 -9.94
C GLN A 273 3.45 -1.15 -10.50
N GLN A 274 2.41 -1.09 -9.66
CA GLN A 274 1.06 -0.67 -10.06
C GLN A 274 1.02 0.79 -10.55
N SER A 275 1.85 1.66 -9.98
CA SER A 275 1.93 3.07 -10.38
C SER A 275 2.61 3.25 -11.74
N LEU A 276 3.60 2.40 -12.05
CA LEU A 276 4.28 2.36 -13.34
C LEU A 276 3.34 1.94 -14.47
N SER A 277 2.53 0.89 -14.26
CA SER A 277 1.58 0.41 -15.28
C SER A 277 0.51 1.45 -15.62
N LEU A 278 0.21 2.36 -14.69
CA LEU A 278 -0.71 3.49 -14.88
C LEU A 278 -0.02 4.78 -15.37
N GLY A 279 1.28 4.74 -15.71
CA GLY A 279 2.04 5.90 -16.18
C GLY A 279 2.12 7.02 -15.14
N CYS A 280 2.06 6.68 -13.84
CA CYS A 280 2.06 7.63 -12.73
C CYS A 280 3.40 7.68 -11.97
N PHE A 281 4.41 6.93 -12.41
CA PHE A 281 5.72 6.89 -11.74
C PHE A 281 6.88 6.84 -12.75
N PRO A 282 8.06 7.42 -12.43
CA PRO A 282 9.27 7.31 -13.23
C PRO A 282 9.68 5.86 -13.49
N ARG A 283 10.19 5.57 -14.70
CA ARG A 283 10.66 4.22 -15.04
C ARG A 283 11.78 3.80 -14.08
N VAL A 284 11.56 2.71 -13.35
CA VAL A 284 12.52 2.10 -12.42
C VAL A 284 12.79 0.64 -12.82
N LYS A 285 13.94 0.10 -12.40
CA LYS A 285 14.31 -1.26 -12.73
C LYS A 285 13.58 -2.25 -11.82
N ILE A 286 12.59 -2.93 -12.38
CA ILE A 286 11.86 -4.03 -11.72
C ILE A 286 12.69 -5.30 -11.86
N VAL A 287 13.04 -5.92 -10.74
CA VAL A 287 13.66 -7.25 -10.70
C VAL A 287 12.69 -8.22 -10.05
N HIS A 288 12.22 -9.21 -10.79
CA HIS A 288 11.39 -10.28 -10.23
C HIS A 288 12.28 -11.25 -9.45
N THR A 289 11.97 -11.45 -8.16
CA THR A 289 12.81 -12.25 -7.26
C THR A 289 12.42 -13.73 -7.23
N SER A 290 11.20 -14.07 -7.65
CA SER A 290 10.74 -15.45 -7.81
C SER A 290 10.27 -15.70 -9.23
N ALA A 291 10.64 -16.87 -9.77
CA ALA A 291 10.15 -17.35 -11.06
C ALA A 291 8.69 -17.84 -10.98
N LYS A 292 8.17 -18.09 -9.78
CA LYS A 292 6.83 -18.67 -9.56
C LYS A 292 5.78 -17.64 -9.17
N TYR A 293 6.18 -16.55 -8.51
CA TYR A 293 5.29 -15.52 -7.99
C TYR A 293 5.64 -14.15 -8.57
N GLU A 294 4.86 -13.71 -9.56
CA GLU A 294 5.13 -12.49 -10.34
C GLU A 294 5.27 -11.23 -9.47
N GLY A 295 4.44 -11.06 -8.43
CA GLY A 295 4.51 -9.86 -7.59
C GLY A 295 5.49 -9.92 -6.44
N GLN A 296 6.37 -10.92 -6.38
CA GLN A 296 7.59 -10.81 -5.58
C GLN A 296 8.61 -9.93 -6.31
N VAL A 297 8.41 -8.62 -6.21
CA VAL A 297 9.19 -7.60 -6.92
C VAL A 297 10.23 -6.96 -6.00
N TYR A 298 11.44 -6.79 -6.51
CA TYR A 298 12.50 -5.98 -5.90
C TYR A 298 12.85 -4.81 -6.82
N ILE A 299 12.84 -3.60 -6.26
CA ILE A 299 13.21 -2.37 -6.97
C ILE A 299 14.41 -1.74 -6.26
N PRO A 300 15.64 -1.88 -6.78
CA PRO A 300 16.85 -1.42 -6.10
C PRO A 300 16.82 0.08 -5.76
N GLU A 301 16.39 0.93 -6.69
CA GLU A 301 16.41 2.39 -6.48
C GLU A 301 15.45 2.81 -5.35
N VAL A 302 14.25 2.23 -5.35
CA VAL A 302 13.23 2.50 -4.32
C VAL A 302 13.70 1.94 -2.97
N ASN A 303 14.36 0.78 -2.95
CA ASN A 303 14.92 0.19 -1.74
C ASN A 303 15.91 1.13 -1.04
N TYR A 304 16.86 1.71 -1.79
CA TYR A 304 17.83 2.66 -1.22
C TYR A 304 17.16 3.96 -0.78
N LEU A 305 16.16 4.46 -1.52
CA LEU A 305 15.41 5.64 -1.14
C LEU A 305 14.62 5.41 0.17
N LEU A 306 13.93 4.28 0.28
CA LEU A 306 13.22 3.87 1.50
C LEU A 306 14.19 3.71 2.67
N MET A 307 15.36 3.10 2.46
CA MET A 307 16.40 2.95 3.48
C MET A 307 16.85 4.32 4.03
N ILE A 308 17.21 5.25 3.15
CA ILE A 308 17.64 6.60 3.55
C ILE A 308 16.52 7.32 4.30
N ALA A 309 15.28 7.24 3.80
CA ALA A 309 14.13 7.84 4.45
C ALA A 309 13.87 7.24 5.84
N CYS A 310 13.93 5.91 5.98
CA CYS A 310 13.73 5.23 7.27
C CYS A 310 14.82 5.62 8.29
N VAL A 311 16.08 5.65 7.86
CA VAL A 311 17.20 6.08 8.71
C VAL A 311 17.03 7.54 9.11
N GLY A 312 16.68 8.42 8.17
CA GLY A 312 16.44 9.84 8.43
C GLY A 312 15.30 10.07 9.44
N VAL A 313 14.18 9.38 9.29
CA VAL A 313 13.04 9.46 10.22
C VAL A 313 13.44 8.92 11.60
N THR A 314 14.12 7.79 11.68
CA THR A 314 14.55 7.19 12.95
C THR A 314 15.51 8.12 13.71
N LEU A 315 16.49 8.71 13.03
CA LEU A 315 17.45 9.65 13.62
C LEU A 315 16.82 11.00 13.99
N GLY A 316 15.86 11.48 13.20
CA GLY A 316 15.19 12.77 13.40
C GLY A 316 14.17 12.75 14.53
N PHE A 317 13.34 11.70 14.61
CA PHE A 317 12.27 11.62 15.60
C PHE A 317 12.72 11.04 16.94
N ARG A 318 13.64 10.05 16.91
CA ARG A 318 14.23 9.32 18.06
C ARG A 318 13.26 8.61 19.01
N THR A 319 12.00 9.03 19.11
CA THR A 319 11.00 8.47 20.02
C THR A 319 9.83 7.85 19.27
N THR A 320 9.37 6.71 19.76
CA THR A 320 8.25 5.94 19.19
C THR A 320 6.94 6.72 19.26
N GLU A 321 6.73 7.54 20.29
CA GLU A 321 5.50 8.33 20.47
C GLU A 321 5.28 9.34 19.35
N LYS A 322 6.33 10.10 18.97
CA LYS A 322 6.24 11.11 17.92
C LYS A 322 6.04 10.46 16.55
N ILE A 323 6.74 9.35 16.29
CA ILE A 323 6.55 8.57 15.06
C ILE A 323 5.13 7.99 15.02
N GLY A 324 4.61 7.48 16.14
CA GLY A 324 3.26 6.94 16.26
C GLY A 324 2.17 7.96 15.96
N ASN A 325 2.31 9.19 16.46
CA ASN A 325 1.35 10.27 16.15
C ASN A 325 1.34 10.59 14.65
N ALA A 326 2.51 10.61 14.01
CA ALA A 326 2.64 10.81 12.57
C ALA A 326 2.01 9.66 11.78
N TYR A 327 2.36 8.43 12.16
CA TYR A 327 1.91 7.20 11.54
C TYR A 327 0.37 7.06 11.54
N GLY A 328 -0.27 7.34 12.69
CA GLY A 328 -1.72 7.25 12.81
C GLY A 328 -2.47 8.17 11.83
N ILE A 329 -1.97 9.38 11.55
CA ILE A 329 -2.60 10.31 10.61
C ILE A 329 -2.60 9.75 9.19
N ALA A 330 -1.47 9.21 8.75
CA ALA A 330 -1.32 8.65 7.41
C ALA A 330 -2.30 7.49 7.17
N VAL A 331 -2.32 6.53 8.10
CA VAL A 331 -3.11 5.31 7.96
C VAL A 331 -4.61 5.60 7.95
N VAL A 332 -5.11 6.40 8.88
CA VAL A 332 -6.56 6.69 8.95
C VAL A 332 -7.02 7.47 7.73
N PHE A 333 -6.19 8.40 7.22
CA PHE A 333 -6.51 9.13 6.00
C PHE A 333 -6.58 8.18 4.79
N VAL A 334 -5.63 7.26 4.65
CA VAL A 334 -5.67 6.21 3.62
C VAL A 334 -6.92 5.34 3.75
N MET A 335 -7.26 4.91 4.96
CA MET A 335 -8.48 4.13 5.21
C MET A 335 -9.72 4.89 4.73
N THR A 336 -9.89 6.16 5.15
CA THR A 336 -11.00 7.01 4.71
C THR A 336 -11.05 7.19 3.18
N LEU A 337 -9.90 7.39 2.53
CA LEU A 337 -9.84 7.48 1.07
C LEU A 337 -10.26 6.17 0.39
N THR A 338 -9.73 5.04 0.85
CA THR A 338 -10.04 3.72 0.27
C THR A 338 -11.50 3.34 0.48
N SER A 339 -12.06 3.60 1.66
CA SER A 339 -13.50 3.44 1.96
C SER A 339 -14.37 4.33 1.07
N SER A 340 -13.94 5.57 0.80
CA SER A 340 -14.64 6.48 -0.12
C SER A 340 -14.62 5.97 -1.58
N LEU A 341 -13.49 5.43 -2.05
CA LEU A 341 -13.40 4.80 -3.37
C LEU A 341 -14.23 3.51 -3.46
N LEU A 342 -14.31 2.75 -2.38
CA LEU A 342 -15.12 1.52 -2.32
C LEU A 342 -16.61 1.82 -2.49
N VAL A 343 -17.12 2.93 -1.96
CA VAL A 343 -18.51 3.38 -2.19
C VAL A 343 -18.80 3.55 -3.70
N LEU A 344 -17.86 4.13 -4.46
CA LEU A 344 -18.02 4.24 -5.91
C LEU A 344 -18.10 2.87 -6.59
N ILE A 345 -17.26 1.92 -6.15
CA ILE A 345 -17.25 0.55 -6.67
C ILE A 345 -18.55 -0.19 -6.33
N MET A 346 -19.05 -0.07 -5.10
CA MET A 346 -20.32 -0.66 -4.69
C MET A 346 -21.49 -0.19 -5.57
N ILE A 347 -21.52 1.10 -5.90
CA ILE A 347 -22.58 1.69 -6.72
C ILE A 347 -22.42 1.34 -8.20
N MET A 348 -21.21 1.46 -8.75
CA MET A 348 -20.96 1.35 -10.20
C MET A 348 -20.77 -0.07 -10.67
N ILE A 349 -20.00 -0.87 -9.93
CA ILE A 349 -19.50 -2.18 -10.38
C ILE A 349 -20.32 -3.29 -9.74
N TRP A 350 -20.41 -3.32 -8.41
CA TRP A 350 -21.18 -4.35 -7.69
C TRP A 350 -22.70 -4.13 -7.78
N LYS A 351 -23.13 -2.93 -8.22
CA LYS A 351 -24.54 -2.57 -8.40
C LYS A 351 -25.37 -2.87 -7.14
N THR A 352 -24.78 -2.71 -5.96
CA THR A 352 -25.36 -3.09 -4.67
C THR A 352 -26.62 -2.27 -4.35
N ASP A 353 -27.49 -2.80 -3.48
CA ASP A 353 -28.65 -2.06 -3.00
C ASP A 353 -28.25 -0.78 -2.26
N ILE A 354 -28.99 0.31 -2.51
CA ILE A 354 -28.66 1.63 -1.94
C ILE A 354 -28.78 1.64 -0.43
N LEU A 355 -29.68 0.82 0.14
CA LEU A 355 -29.80 0.69 1.59
C LEU A 355 -28.51 0.12 2.19
N LEU A 356 -27.87 -0.86 1.54
CA LEU A 356 -26.59 -1.40 1.97
C LEU A 356 -25.45 -0.40 1.79
N VAL A 357 -25.45 0.37 0.70
CA VAL A 357 -24.45 1.43 0.49
C VAL A 357 -24.59 2.53 1.54
N VAL A 358 -25.82 2.98 1.82
CA VAL A 358 -26.09 3.99 2.86
C VAL A 358 -25.73 3.43 4.24
N ALA A 359 -26.07 2.18 4.54
CA ALA A 359 -25.66 1.53 5.79
C ALA A 359 -24.13 1.47 5.93
N TYR A 360 -23.41 1.12 4.87
CA TYR A 360 -21.94 1.13 4.85
C TYR A 360 -21.39 2.52 5.16
N VAL A 361 -21.85 3.56 4.45
CA VAL A 361 -21.39 4.94 4.65
C VAL A 361 -21.70 5.44 6.05
N VAL A 362 -22.91 5.17 6.56
CA VAL A 362 -23.33 5.61 7.88
C VAL A 362 -22.57 4.89 8.98
N ILE A 363 -22.31 3.59 8.86
CA ILE A 363 -21.64 2.82 9.91
C ILE A 363 -20.12 2.97 9.81
N ILE A 364 -19.53 2.55 8.69
CA ILE A 364 -18.06 2.53 8.52
C ILE A 364 -17.52 3.95 8.35
N GLY A 365 -18.16 4.75 7.50
CA GLY A 365 -17.72 6.13 7.25
C GLY A 365 -17.79 7.02 8.48
N SER A 366 -18.80 6.86 9.34
CA SER A 366 -18.87 7.63 10.59
C SER A 366 -17.78 7.23 11.58
N ILE A 367 -17.51 5.93 11.74
CA ILE A 367 -16.45 5.43 12.63
C ILE A 367 -15.09 5.96 12.17
N GLU A 368 -14.78 5.82 10.88
CA GLU A 368 -13.53 6.32 10.30
C GLU A 368 -13.40 7.84 10.47
N PHE A 369 -14.48 8.60 10.25
CA PHE A 369 -14.46 10.05 10.40
C PHE A 369 -14.24 10.48 11.87
N VAL A 370 -14.81 9.74 12.82
CA VAL A 370 -14.56 9.97 14.25
C VAL A 370 -13.07 9.73 14.57
N TYR A 371 -12.48 8.64 14.10
CA TYR A 371 -11.04 8.39 14.26
C TYR A 371 -10.18 9.43 13.56
N LEU A 372 -10.53 9.82 12.33
CA LEU A 372 -9.81 10.84 11.57
C LEU A 372 -9.82 12.18 12.32
N SER A 373 -10.99 12.58 12.85
CA SER A 373 -11.11 13.81 13.63
C SER A 373 -10.22 13.79 14.87
N SER A 374 -10.18 12.66 15.59
CA SER A 374 -9.35 12.48 16.79
C SER A 374 -7.86 12.56 16.48
N VAL A 375 -7.43 11.89 15.42
CA VAL A 375 -6.02 11.79 15.03
C VAL A 375 -5.49 13.10 14.45
N LEU A 376 -6.34 13.89 13.77
CA LEU A 376 -6.00 15.25 13.31
C LEU A 376 -5.71 16.22 14.46
N TYR A 377 -6.19 15.96 15.68
CA TYR A 377 -5.83 16.77 16.85
C TYR A 377 -4.32 16.75 17.14
N LYS A 378 -3.62 15.69 16.71
CA LYS A 378 -2.18 15.51 16.91
C LYS A 378 -1.34 16.00 15.74
N PHE A 379 -1.92 16.78 14.82
CA PHE A 379 -1.23 17.31 13.65
C PHE A 379 0.06 18.08 14.01
N ASP A 380 -0.03 18.94 15.03
CA ASP A 380 1.09 19.76 15.50
C ASP A 380 2.18 18.96 16.24
N GLN A 381 1.88 17.70 16.62
CA GLN A 381 2.79 16.81 17.37
C GLN A 381 3.65 15.92 16.44
N GLY A 382 3.85 16.33 15.19
CA GLY A 382 4.61 15.58 14.18
C GLY A 382 3.75 14.93 13.09
N GLY A 383 2.43 15.09 13.17
CA GLY A 383 1.45 14.60 12.20
C GLY A 383 1.63 15.07 10.75
N TYR A 384 2.23 16.24 10.58
CA TYR A 384 2.46 16.85 9.27
C TYR A 384 3.48 16.08 8.41
N LEU A 385 4.38 15.28 9.02
CA LEU A 385 5.50 14.66 8.31
C LEU A 385 5.05 13.69 7.19
N PRO A 386 4.22 12.65 7.46
CA PRO A 386 3.75 11.76 6.40
C PRO A 386 2.93 12.48 5.34
N LEU A 387 2.21 13.55 5.71
CA LEU A 387 1.48 14.38 4.75
C LEU A 387 2.44 15.16 3.84
N ALA A 388 3.55 15.67 4.39
CA ALA A 388 4.60 16.31 3.61
C ALA A 388 5.30 15.31 2.66
N PHE A 389 5.62 14.10 3.13
CA PHE A 389 6.15 13.03 2.28
C PHE A 389 5.15 12.66 1.16
N ALA A 390 3.88 12.50 1.51
CA ALA A 390 2.84 12.20 0.54
C ALA A 390 2.68 13.32 -0.49
N ALA A 391 2.74 14.59 -0.09
CA ALA A 391 2.67 15.74 -0.99
C ALA A 391 3.85 15.81 -1.97
N ALA A 392 5.06 15.53 -1.48
CA ALA A 392 6.27 15.49 -2.31
C ALA A 392 6.21 14.37 -3.35
N LEU A 393 5.88 13.15 -2.93
CA LEU A 393 5.70 12.00 -3.84
C LEU A 393 4.56 12.24 -4.82
N MET A 394 3.43 12.78 -4.35
CA MET A 394 2.29 13.11 -5.20
C MET A 394 2.68 14.14 -6.28
N THR A 395 3.53 15.11 -5.96
CA THR A 395 4.02 16.09 -6.95
C THR A 395 4.87 15.41 -8.02
N VAL A 396 5.76 14.50 -7.62
CA VAL A 396 6.54 13.68 -8.58
C VAL A 396 5.61 12.86 -9.48
N MET A 397 4.65 12.15 -8.90
CA MET A 397 3.69 11.33 -9.64
C MET A 397 2.81 12.16 -10.59
N TYR A 398 2.36 13.33 -10.12
CA TYR A 398 1.54 14.24 -10.89
C TYR A 398 2.29 14.83 -12.08
N VAL A 399 3.49 15.34 -11.85
CA VAL A 399 4.36 15.89 -12.91
C VAL A 399 4.67 14.79 -13.92
N TRP A 400 5.04 13.59 -13.46
CA TRP A 400 5.34 12.48 -14.33
C TRP A 400 4.15 12.07 -15.18
N ASN A 401 2.96 11.91 -14.58
CA ASN A 401 1.75 11.57 -15.33
C ASN A 401 1.38 12.63 -16.36
N ASN A 402 1.54 13.91 -16.03
CA ASN A 402 1.29 15.01 -16.96
C ASN A 402 2.26 14.95 -18.16
N VAL A 403 3.55 14.74 -17.91
CA VAL A 403 4.58 14.59 -18.97
C VAL A 403 4.30 13.36 -19.82
N TYR A 404 4.01 12.22 -19.18
CA TYR A 404 3.68 10.98 -19.86
C TYR A 404 2.48 11.15 -20.79
N ARG A 405 1.41 11.80 -20.32
CA ARG A 405 0.21 12.07 -21.12
C ARG A 405 0.48 13.01 -22.28
N LYS A 406 1.25 14.09 -22.07
CA LYS A 406 1.62 15.03 -23.14
C LYS A 406 2.47 14.34 -24.21
N LYS A 407 3.45 13.53 -23.79
CA LYS A 407 4.28 12.72 -24.70
C LYS A 407 3.42 11.76 -25.51
N TYR A 408 2.54 11.00 -24.85
CA TYR A 408 1.66 10.04 -25.50
C TYR A 408 0.74 10.71 -26.54
N ASN A 409 0.12 11.85 -26.19
CA ASN A 409 -0.73 12.60 -27.11
C ASN A 409 0.07 13.13 -28.30
N PHE A 410 1.28 13.65 -28.06
CA PHE A 410 2.16 14.12 -29.13
C PHE A 410 2.52 12.99 -30.11
N GLU A 411 2.90 11.81 -29.60
CA GLU A 411 3.19 10.63 -30.42
C GLU A 411 1.96 10.12 -31.19
N LEU A 412 0.77 10.22 -30.60
CA LEU A 412 -0.49 9.83 -31.24
C LEU A 412 -0.88 10.78 -32.39
N GLU A 413 -0.68 12.08 -32.21
CA GLU A 413 -0.94 13.12 -33.23
C GLU A 413 0.08 13.05 -34.39
N HIS A 414 1.33 12.70 -34.09
CA HIS A 414 2.43 12.60 -35.07
C HIS A 414 2.74 11.15 -35.47
N LYS A 415 1.75 10.25 -35.35
CA LYS A 415 1.94 8.86 -35.78
C LYS A 415 2.19 8.79 -37.28
N LEU A 416 3.12 7.94 -37.70
CA LEU A 416 3.41 7.76 -39.11
C LEU A 416 2.29 6.95 -39.79
N SER A 417 1.85 7.42 -40.95
CA SER A 417 0.94 6.65 -41.80
C SER A 417 1.67 5.47 -42.43
N LEU A 418 0.93 4.39 -42.72
CA LEU A 418 1.47 3.24 -43.43
C LEU A 418 2.04 3.61 -44.80
N GLU A 419 1.46 4.62 -45.45
CA GLU A 419 1.93 5.18 -46.73
C GLU A 419 3.32 5.80 -46.57
N ARG A 420 3.51 6.67 -45.57
CA ARG A 420 4.80 7.31 -45.30
C ARG A 420 5.90 6.30 -44.98
N VAL A 421 5.56 5.22 -44.29
CA VAL A 421 6.52 4.15 -43.97
C VAL A 421 6.88 3.33 -45.21
N LYS A 422 5.94 3.12 -46.14
CA LYS A 422 6.25 2.50 -47.44
C LYS A 422 7.17 3.40 -48.27
N ASP A 423 6.94 4.71 -48.27
CA ASP A 423 7.80 5.66 -48.97
C ASP A 423 9.24 5.58 -48.44
N ILE A 424 9.40 5.61 -47.11
CA ILE A 424 10.69 5.45 -46.44
C ILE A 424 11.33 4.09 -46.77
N ALA A 425 10.57 3.01 -46.74
CA ALA A 425 11.11 1.67 -47.02
C ALA A 425 11.52 1.46 -48.50
N SER A 426 10.91 2.23 -49.41
CA SER A 426 11.15 2.18 -50.85
C SER A 426 12.26 3.14 -51.31
N ASP A 427 12.74 4.02 -50.44
CA ASP A 427 13.81 4.95 -50.75
C ASP A 427 15.13 4.21 -50.98
N THR A 428 15.63 4.28 -52.22
CA THR A 428 16.88 3.66 -52.65
C THR A 428 18.12 4.32 -52.08
N ASN A 429 18.00 5.51 -51.48
CA ASN A 429 19.13 6.21 -50.86
C ASN A 429 19.50 5.66 -49.48
N LEU A 430 18.66 4.79 -48.89
CA LEU A 430 18.90 4.21 -47.58
C LEU A 430 19.73 2.93 -47.69
N CYS A 431 20.82 2.87 -46.92
CA CYS A 431 21.68 1.68 -46.88
C CYS A 431 20.95 0.53 -46.15
N ARG A 432 20.82 -0.64 -46.80
CA ARG A 432 20.20 -1.82 -46.17
C ARG A 432 21.25 -2.74 -45.55
N ILE A 433 21.19 -2.88 -44.22
CA ILE A 433 22.07 -3.73 -43.44
C ILE A 433 21.38 -5.09 -43.18
N PRO A 434 22.05 -6.23 -43.40
CA PRO A 434 21.48 -7.53 -43.05
C PRO A 434 21.30 -7.65 -41.53
N GLY A 435 20.10 -8.03 -41.09
CA GLY A 435 19.77 -8.21 -39.68
C GLY A 435 18.32 -7.84 -39.31
N LEU A 436 18.03 -7.94 -38.01
CA LEU A 436 16.73 -7.63 -37.40
C LEU A 436 16.88 -6.39 -36.51
N ALA A 437 16.01 -5.39 -36.70
CA ALA A 437 15.88 -4.27 -35.77
C ALA A 437 14.51 -4.27 -35.11
N LEU A 438 14.51 -4.16 -33.78
CA LEU A 438 13.33 -4.10 -32.93
C LEU A 438 13.10 -2.66 -32.47
N PHE A 439 11.99 -2.06 -32.89
CA PHE A 439 11.57 -0.73 -32.45
C PHE A 439 10.47 -0.86 -31.41
N TYR A 440 10.82 -0.55 -30.16
CA TYR A 440 9.84 -0.53 -29.08
C TYR A 440 9.01 0.76 -29.12
N SER A 441 7.69 0.61 -29.14
CA SER A 441 6.72 1.71 -29.15
C SER A 441 5.78 1.59 -27.95
N GLU A 442 5.40 2.72 -27.36
CA GLU A 442 4.32 2.79 -26.36
C GLU A 442 2.95 3.00 -27.02
N LEU A 443 2.92 3.35 -28.31
CA LEU A 443 1.68 3.46 -29.08
C LEU A 443 1.13 2.06 -29.34
N VAL A 444 -0.14 1.85 -28.97
CA VAL A 444 -0.83 0.58 -29.25
C VAL A 444 -1.13 0.43 -30.74
N GLN A 445 -1.38 1.54 -31.44
CA GLN A 445 -1.66 1.55 -32.87
C GLN A 445 -0.86 2.66 -33.55
N GLY A 446 -0.13 2.29 -34.61
CA GLY A 446 0.68 3.19 -35.42
C GLY A 446 2.18 3.10 -35.14
N ILE A 447 2.96 3.64 -36.06
CA ILE A 447 4.42 3.65 -35.97
C ILE A 447 4.85 4.97 -35.34
N PRO A 448 5.70 4.94 -34.29
CA PRO A 448 6.09 6.14 -33.56
C PRO A 448 6.92 7.09 -34.44
N PRO A 449 6.82 8.42 -34.23
CA PRO A 449 7.58 9.41 -35.00
C PRO A 449 9.10 9.26 -34.84
N ILE A 450 9.56 8.60 -33.77
CA ILE A 450 10.99 8.31 -33.56
C ILE A 450 11.61 7.51 -34.71
N PHE A 451 10.80 6.73 -35.44
CA PHE A 451 11.28 5.98 -36.60
C PHE A 451 11.72 6.91 -37.74
N GLU A 452 10.94 7.96 -38.04
CA GLU A 452 11.32 8.93 -39.07
C GLU A 452 12.59 9.70 -38.66
N HIS A 453 12.71 10.09 -37.38
CA HIS A 453 13.92 10.70 -36.85
C HIS A 453 15.14 9.76 -36.90
N TYR A 454 14.95 8.46 -36.63
CA TYR A 454 16.02 7.46 -36.74
C TYR A 454 16.52 7.37 -38.18
N VAL A 455 15.60 7.27 -39.15
CA VAL A 455 15.95 7.14 -40.57
C VAL A 455 16.66 8.40 -41.07
N ALA A 456 16.17 9.59 -40.72
CA ALA A 456 16.78 10.84 -41.13
C ALA A 456 18.24 10.99 -40.66
N ASN A 457 18.57 10.50 -39.46
CA ASN A 457 19.88 10.68 -38.85
C ASN A 457 20.88 9.56 -39.20
N ILE A 458 20.42 8.31 -39.25
CA ILE A 458 21.30 7.13 -39.41
C ILE A 458 21.38 6.70 -40.87
N GLN A 459 20.37 7.00 -41.69
CA GLN A 459 20.29 6.68 -43.12
C GLN A 459 20.56 5.20 -43.45
N ALA A 460 20.35 4.31 -42.47
CA ALA A 460 20.53 2.87 -42.61
C ALA A 460 19.37 2.10 -41.99
N LEU A 461 18.85 1.12 -42.73
CA LEU A 461 17.72 0.29 -42.35
C LEU A 461 18.14 -1.19 -42.31
N HIS A 462 17.63 -1.92 -41.32
CA HIS A 462 17.84 -3.37 -41.27
C HIS A 462 16.91 -4.09 -42.24
N SER A 463 17.31 -5.28 -42.71
CA SER A 463 16.50 -6.09 -43.64
C SER A 463 15.12 -6.46 -43.10
N VAL A 464 15.00 -6.64 -41.79
CA VAL A 464 13.72 -6.91 -41.10
C VAL A 464 13.54 -5.89 -39.98
N LEU A 465 12.41 -5.18 -40.03
CA LEU A 465 11.99 -4.21 -39.02
C LEU A 465 10.78 -4.77 -38.29
N VAL A 466 10.87 -4.87 -36.97
CA VAL A 466 9.77 -5.32 -36.12
C VAL A 466 9.43 -4.22 -35.13
N PHE A 467 8.21 -3.70 -35.22
CA PHE A 467 7.68 -2.73 -34.27
C PHE A 467 6.98 -3.49 -33.14
N VAL A 468 7.51 -3.40 -31.93
CA VAL A 468 7.00 -4.10 -30.76
C VAL A 468 6.31 -3.09 -29.85
N SER A 469 5.03 -3.29 -29.59
CA SER A 469 4.27 -2.52 -28.61
C SER A 469 3.90 -3.42 -27.44
N ILE A 470 4.21 -2.99 -26.22
CA ILE A 470 3.87 -3.72 -25.00
C ILE A 470 2.79 -2.92 -24.27
N LYS A 471 1.57 -3.46 -24.26
CA LYS A 471 0.44 -2.88 -23.55
C LYS A 471 0.16 -3.69 -22.29
N SER A 472 0.26 -3.04 -21.14
CA SER A 472 -0.20 -3.63 -19.88
C SER A 472 -1.72 -3.51 -19.81
N LEU A 473 -2.43 -4.64 -19.82
CA LEU A 473 -3.88 -4.68 -19.60
C LEU A 473 -4.19 -4.94 -18.11
N PRO A 474 -5.14 -4.22 -17.49
CA PRO A 474 -5.51 -4.43 -16.09
C PRO A 474 -6.47 -5.63 -15.93
N ILE A 475 -6.04 -6.82 -16.36
CA ILE A 475 -6.81 -8.07 -16.31
C ILE A 475 -6.11 -9.04 -15.36
N SER A 476 -6.87 -9.72 -14.50
CA SER A 476 -6.30 -10.56 -13.44
C SER A 476 -5.78 -11.91 -13.92
N LYS A 477 -6.28 -12.43 -15.05
CA LYS A 477 -5.82 -13.65 -15.73
C LYS A 477 -6.14 -13.53 -17.21
N VAL A 478 -5.17 -13.85 -18.05
CA VAL A 478 -5.36 -14.12 -19.48
C VAL A 478 -5.50 -15.64 -19.61
N PRO A 479 -6.53 -16.17 -20.31
CA PRO A 479 -6.62 -17.60 -20.62
C PRO A 479 -5.34 -18.05 -21.34
N ALA A 480 -4.83 -19.26 -21.10
CA ALA A 480 -3.59 -19.72 -21.73
C ALA A 480 -3.68 -19.90 -23.27
N GLU A 481 -4.89 -19.75 -23.81
CA GLU A 481 -5.21 -19.84 -25.24
C GLU A 481 -5.15 -18.47 -25.96
N GLU A 482 -4.97 -17.38 -25.20
CA GLU A 482 -4.74 -15.99 -25.64
C GLU A 482 -3.32 -15.55 -25.24
#